data_AF-A0A7V9IX22-F1
#
_entry.id   AF-A0A7V9IX22-F1
#
_cell.length_a   1.000
_cell.length_b   1.000
_cell.length_c   1.000
_cell.angle_alpha   90.00
_cell.angle_beta   90.00
_cell.angle_gamma   90.00
#
_symmetry.space_group_name_H-M   'P 1'
#
loop_
_entity.id
_entity.type
_entity.pdbx_description
1 polymer ?
#
loop_
_entity_poly.entity_id
_entity_poly.type
_entity_poly.pdbx_seq_one_letter_code
_entity_poly.pdbx_strand_id
1 'polypeptide(L)' 'VVDAARELIFLVTGEDKAEALESALGDPDPAAPASLVRNAGTTVFSDRAAASRL' A
#
# COMPACT_ATOMS: atom_id res chain seq x y z
N VAL A 1 -9.72 1.64 14.28
CA VAL A 1 -9.11 2.63 13.35
C VAL A 1 -7.70 2.16 13.07
N VAL A 2 -7.34 1.90 11.81
CA VAL A 2 -6.03 1.33 11.44
C VAL A 2 -4.92 2.39 11.50
N ASP A 3 -5.22 3.63 11.12
CA ASP A 3 -4.32 4.80 11.17
C ASP A 3 -3.78 5.12 12.59
N ALA A 4 -4.52 4.76 13.65
CA ALA A 4 -4.06 4.99 15.02
C ALA A 4 -2.89 4.06 15.46
N ALA A 5 -2.48 3.10 14.62
CA ALA A 5 -1.36 2.23 14.90
C ALA A 5 -0.03 2.98 14.75
N ARG A 6 0.90 2.74 15.69
CA ARG A 6 2.26 3.32 15.62
C ARG A 6 3.09 2.75 14.47
N GLU A 7 2.86 1.48 14.14
CA GLU A 7 3.54 0.74 13.09
C GLU A 7 2.50 0.02 12.23
N LEU A 8 2.65 0.09 10.92
CA LEU A 8 1.76 -0.53 9.95
C LEU A 8 2.57 -1.29 8.91
N ILE A 9 2.29 -2.58 8.77
CA ILE A 9 2.97 -3.43 7.80
C ILE A 9 1.95 -3.89 6.76
N PHE A 10 2.18 -3.47 5.51
CA PHE A 10 1.46 -4.02 4.35
C PHE A 10 2.30 -5.12 3.71
N LEU A 11 1.68 -6.29 3.50
CA LEU A 11 2.25 -7.40 2.75
C LEU A 11 1.48 -7.53 1.45
N VAL A 12 2.14 -7.35 0.32
CA VAL A 12 1.49 -7.30 -1.00
C VAL A 12 2.18 -8.24 -1.98
N THR A 13 1.48 -9.28 -2.43
CA THR A 13 2.03 -10.34 -3.28
C THR A 13 1.12 -10.61 -4.45
N GLY A 14 1.68 -10.96 -5.60
CA GLY A 14 0.94 -11.32 -6.81
C GLY A 14 0.69 -10.16 -7.77
N GLU A 15 0.72 -10.48 -9.06
CA GLU A 15 0.55 -9.52 -10.17
C GLU A 15 -0.83 -8.83 -10.15
N ASP A 16 -1.86 -9.50 -9.67
CA ASP A 16 -3.22 -8.95 -9.51
C ASP A 16 -3.27 -7.76 -8.54
N LYS A 17 -2.22 -7.55 -7.73
CA LYS A 17 -2.09 -6.42 -6.82
C LYS A 17 -1.30 -5.25 -7.36
N ALA A 18 -0.71 -5.35 -8.56
CA ALA A 18 0.20 -4.32 -9.05
C ALA A 18 -0.46 -2.95 -9.20
N GLU A 19 -1.68 -2.90 -9.74
CA GLU A 19 -2.44 -1.65 -9.87
C GLU A 19 -2.84 -1.06 -8.51
N ALA A 20 -3.28 -1.94 -7.60
CA ALA A 20 -3.67 -1.52 -6.26
C ALA A 20 -2.48 -0.98 -5.48
N LEU A 21 -1.28 -1.56 -5.65
CA LEU A 21 -0.06 -1.12 -5.01
C LEU A 21 0.42 0.23 -5.58
N GLU A 22 0.43 0.38 -6.90
CA GLU A 22 0.71 1.66 -7.57
C GLU A 22 -0.22 2.76 -7.04
N SER A 23 -1.54 2.51 -7.03
CA SER A 23 -2.54 3.45 -6.53
C SER A 23 -2.37 3.76 -5.05
N ALA A 24 -2.04 2.75 -4.22
CA ALA A 24 -1.81 2.93 -2.80
C ALA A 24 -0.56 3.75 -2.48
N LEU A 25 0.43 3.79 -3.39
CA LEU A 25 1.67 4.57 -3.27
C LEU A 25 1.62 5.95 -3.95
N GLY A 26 0.57 6.24 -4.74
CA GLY A 26 0.30 7.54 -5.39
C GLY A 26 -0.24 8.64 -4.45
N ASP A 27 -1.02 9.58 -4.99
CA ASP A 27 -1.67 10.61 -4.17
C ASP A 27 -2.85 10.02 -3.35
N PRO A 28 -3.23 10.63 -2.22
CA PRO A 28 -4.39 10.20 -1.43
C PRO A 28 -5.69 10.21 -2.26
N ASP A 29 -6.32 9.05 -2.39
CA ASP A 29 -7.54 8.84 -3.17
C ASP A 29 -8.55 7.96 -2.37
N PRO A 30 -9.76 8.47 -2.08
CA PRO A 30 -10.83 7.67 -1.47
C PRO A 30 -11.21 6.39 -2.22
N ALA A 31 -11.00 6.33 -3.55
CA ALA A 31 -11.22 5.12 -4.34
C ALA A 31 -10.12 4.06 -4.13
N ALA A 32 -8.97 4.44 -3.57
CA ALA A 32 -7.89 3.55 -3.17
C ALA A 32 -7.64 3.67 -1.65
N PRO A 33 -8.40 2.98 -0.79
CA PRO A 33 -8.37 3.19 0.67
C PRO A 33 -6.98 3.09 1.31
N ALA A 34 -6.10 2.25 0.77
CA ALA A 34 -4.73 2.09 1.26
C ALA A 34 -3.86 3.35 1.06
N SER A 35 -4.18 4.20 0.08
CA SER A 35 -3.50 5.50 -0.11
C SER A 35 -3.73 6.46 1.06
N LEU A 36 -4.82 6.29 1.80
CA LEU A 36 -5.18 7.09 2.97
C LEU A 36 -4.49 6.60 4.25
N VAL A 37 -3.87 5.42 4.23
CA VAL A 37 -3.24 4.79 5.39
C VAL A 37 -1.73 5.05 5.35
N ARG A 38 -1.33 6.30 5.61
CA ARG A 38 0.06 6.73 5.61
C ARG A 38 0.43 7.44 6.90
N ASN A 39 1.35 6.85 7.65
CA ASN A 39 2.04 7.51 8.75
C ASN A 39 3.54 7.16 8.71
N ALA A 40 4.32 7.77 9.60
CA ALA A 40 5.78 7.57 9.61
C ALA A 40 6.21 6.12 9.90
N GLY A 41 5.32 5.28 10.44
CA GLY A 41 5.56 3.86 10.74
C GLY A 41 5.00 2.89 9.69
N THR A 42 4.59 3.37 8.51
CA THR A 42 4.10 2.50 7.44
C THR A 42 5.27 1.87 6.68
N THR A 43 5.35 0.54 6.66
CA THR A 43 6.27 -0.24 5.83
C THR A 43 5.50 -1.14 4.88
N VAL A 44 5.90 -1.17 3.60
CA VAL A 44 5.32 -2.04 2.58
C VAL A 44 6.36 -3.08 2.16
N PHE A 45 6.03 -4.35 2.31
CA PHE A 45 6.78 -5.44 1.70
C PHE A 45 6.01 -5.96 0.49
N SER A 46 6.70 -6.05 -0.64
CA SER A 46 6.12 -6.56 -1.87
C SER A 46 7.02 -7.58 -2.56
N ASP A 47 6.41 -8.57 -3.20
CA ASP A 47 7.14 -9.42 -4.14
C ASP A 47 7.34 -8.71 -5.48
N ARG A 48 8.11 -9.34 -6.38
CA ARG A 48 8.38 -8.74 -7.70
C ARG A 48 7.14 -8.64 -8.59
N ALA A 49 6.16 -9.53 -8.41
CA ALA A 49 4.98 -9.57 -9.27
C ALA A 49 4.02 -8.43 -8.92
N ALA A 50 3.78 -8.20 -7.63
CA ALA A 50 3.01 -7.07 -7.13
C ALA A 50 3.72 -5.73 -7.37
N ALA A 51 5.05 -5.68 -7.35
CA ALA A 51 5.80 -4.46 -7.67
C ALA A 51 5.96 -4.18 -9.18
N SER A 52 5.29 -4.92 -10.06
CA SER A 52 5.52 -4.85 -11.52
C SER A 52 5.13 -3.52 -12.19
N ARG A 53 4.38 -2.65 -11.49
CA ARG A 53 3.94 -1.33 -11.95
C ARG A 53 4.59 -0.17 -11.19
N LEU A 54 5.63 -0.43 -10.38
CA LEU A 54 6.35 0.58 -9.58
C LEU A 54 7.66 1.03 -10.23
#